data_AF-A0A4Q2A2G1-F1
#
_entry.id   AF-A0A4Q2A2G1-F1
#
_cell.length_a   1.000
_cell.length_b   1.000
_cell.length_c   1.000
_cell.angle_alpha   90.00
_cell.angle_beta   90.00
_cell.angle_gamma   90.00
#
_symmetry.space_group_name_H-M   'P 1'
#
loop_
_entity.id
_entity.type
_entity.pdbx_description
1 polymer ?
#
loop_
_entity_poly.entity_id
_entity_poly.type
_entity_poly.pdbx_seq_one_letter_code
_entity_poly.pdbx_strand_id
1 'polypeptide(L)'
;MNKNNLSIHDLMSLSKQLYELHKDTWEPMEPEHARDSILYMIEEVGEVISVIKKKSVDEMMNNEVVRSHLVEEFTDVLMYFTDALNRFKITPEEFSNAYVAKFEKNLDRDFTHDHKVFIEVN
;
A
#
# COMPACT_ATOMS: atom_id res chain seq x y z
N MET A 1 14.82 12.94 -3.70
CA MET A 1 14.34 11.57 -3.95
C MET A 1 15.45 10.71 -4.54
N ASN A 2 15.81 9.62 -3.86
CA ASN A 2 16.66 8.58 -4.41
C ASN A 2 15.79 7.57 -5.18
N LYS A 3 15.91 7.51 -6.52
CA LYS A 3 15.06 6.67 -7.36
C LYS A 3 15.18 5.16 -7.07
N ASN A 4 16.26 4.73 -6.43
CA ASN A 4 16.52 3.33 -6.11
C ASN A 4 16.15 2.97 -4.65
N ASN A 5 15.72 3.96 -3.85
CA ASN A 5 15.32 3.76 -2.46
C ASN A 5 14.36 4.87 -2.05
N LEU A 6 13.07 4.59 -2.15
CA LEU A 6 12.00 5.54 -1.87
C LEU A 6 11.59 5.45 -0.40
N SER A 7 11.59 6.58 0.30
CA SER A 7 10.95 6.72 1.61
C SER A 7 9.43 6.92 1.44
N ILE A 8 8.67 6.77 2.53
CA ILE A 8 7.23 7.12 2.52
C ILE A 8 7.00 8.59 2.15
N HIS A 9 7.91 9.48 2.55
CA HIS A 9 7.88 10.89 2.13
C HIS A 9 8.03 11.03 0.61
N ASP A 10 8.95 10.29 0.00
CA ASP A 10 9.13 10.31 -1.45
C ASP A 10 7.88 9.80 -2.17
N LEU A 11 7.30 8.69 -1.71
CA LEU A 11 6.08 8.10 -2.29
C LEU A 11 4.89 9.07 -2.24
N MET A 12 4.65 9.67 -1.08
CA MET A 12 3.58 10.66 -0.91
C MET A 12 3.85 11.92 -1.75
N SER A 13 5.11 12.34 -1.92
CA SER A 13 5.47 13.46 -2.79
C SER A 13 5.23 13.14 -4.27
N LEU A 14 5.51 11.91 -4.72
CA LEU A 14 5.23 11.46 -6.08
C LEU A 14 3.72 11.43 -6.36
N SER A 15 2.91 10.91 -5.42
CA SER A 15 1.46 10.94 -5.52
C SER A 15 0.93 12.38 -5.68
N LYS A 16 1.43 13.36 -4.90
CA LYS A 16 1.05 14.77 -5.06
C LYS A 16 1.46 15.36 -6.41
N GLN A 17 2.62 15.00 -6.94
CA GLN A 17 3.07 15.44 -8.27
C GLN A 17 2.15 14.91 -9.36
N LEU A 18 1.73 13.64 -9.26
CA LEU A 18 0.78 13.04 -10.19
C LEU A 18 -0.60 13.70 -10.11
N TYR A 19 -1.09 13.96 -8.89
CA TYR A 19 -2.33 14.72 -8.70
C TYR A 19 -2.25 16.13 -9.31
N GLU A 20 -1.16 16.87 -9.08
CA GLU A 20 -1.01 18.23 -9.61
C GLU A 20 -1.09 18.27 -11.15
N LEU A 21 -0.61 17.23 -11.83
CA LEU A 21 -0.72 17.06 -13.27
C LEU A 21 -2.17 16.85 -13.76
N HIS A 22 -3.03 16.27 -12.92
CA HIS A 22 -4.39 15.84 -13.27
C HIS A 22 -5.49 16.54 -12.47
N LYS A 23 -5.17 17.54 -11.65
CA LYS A 23 -6.09 18.22 -10.73
C LYS A 23 -7.32 18.86 -11.39
N ASP A 24 -7.26 19.13 -12.70
CA ASP A 24 -8.38 19.70 -13.45
C ASP A 24 -9.43 18.66 -13.81
N THR A 25 -9.09 17.36 -13.74
CA THR A 25 -9.99 16.24 -14.06
C THR A 25 -10.20 15.27 -12.91
N TRP A 26 -9.30 15.24 -11.93
CA TRP A 26 -9.39 14.38 -10.75
C TRP A 26 -10.14 15.07 -9.62
N GLU A 27 -10.76 14.27 -8.75
CA GLU A 27 -11.42 14.77 -7.55
C GLU A 27 -10.41 15.48 -6.63
N PRO A 28 -10.81 16.61 -6.00
CA PRO A 28 -9.93 17.40 -5.13
C PRO A 28 -9.23 16.55 -4.08
N MET A 29 -7.97 16.86 -3.78
CA MET A 29 -7.16 16.17 -2.76
C MET A 29 -7.63 16.51 -1.32
N GLU A 30 -8.85 16.12 -1.00
CA GLU A 30 -9.53 16.35 0.27
C GLU A 30 -10.04 15.03 0.88
N PRO A 31 -10.24 14.96 2.22
CA PRO A 31 -10.59 13.72 2.90
C PRO A 31 -11.88 13.06 2.42
N GLU A 32 -12.85 13.84 1.94
CA GLU A 32 -14.15 13.33 1.48
C GLU A 32 -14.02 12.39 0.27
N HIS A 33 -12.95 12.55 -0.52
CA HIS A 33 -12.64 11.74 -1.69
C HIS A 33 -11.64 10.61 -1.40
N ALA A 34 -11.13 10.50 -0.17
CA ALA A 34 -10.16 9.46 0.19
C ALA A 34 -10.76 8.04 0.13
N ARG A 35 -12.09 7.92 0.30
CA ARG A 35 -12.81 6.65 0.17
C ARG A 35 -12.59 6.03 -1.21
N ASP A 36 -12.60 6.84 -2.26
CA ASP A 36 -12.50 6.33 -3.63
C ASP A 36 -11.09 5.79 -3.90
N SER A 37 -10.03 6.46 -3.40
CA SER A 37 -8.66 5.93 -3.43
C SER A 37 -8.53 4.58 -2.71
N ILE A 38 -9.24 4.38 -1.60
CA ILE A 38 -9.28 3.08 -0.92
C ILE A 38 -10.00 2.03 -1.77
N LEU A 39 -11.10 2.39 -2.45
CA LEU A 39 -11.80 1.46 -3.34
C LEU A 39 -10.91 1.05 -4.52
N TYR A 40 -10.24 2.00 -5.18
CA TYR A 40 -9.29 1.70 -6.24
C TYR A 40 -8.11 0.85 -5.74
N MET A 41 -7.56 1.14 -4.56
CA MET A 41 -6.53 0.29 -3.95
C MET A 41 -7.00 -1.17 -3.79
N ILE A 42 -8.27 -1.41 -3.45
CA ILE A 42 -8.82 -2.76 -3.35
C ILE A 42 -8.98 -3.43 -4.73
N GLU A 43 -9.28 -2.66 -5.78
CA GLU A 43 -9.26 -3.15 -7.16
C GLU A 43 -7.85 -3.63 -7.54
N GLU A 44 -6.81 -2.85 -7.22
CA GLU A 44 -5.40 -3.24 -7.48
C GLU A 44 -4.96 -4.46 -6.65
N VAL A 45 -5.44 -4.61 -5.42
CA VAL A 45 -5.25 -5.86 -4.66
C VAL A 45 -5.90 -7.04 -5.39
N GLY A 46 -7.04 -6.82 -6.06
CA GLY A 46 -7.68 -7.79 -6.93
C GLY A 46 -6.79 -8.21 -8.11
N GLU A 47 -6.03 -7.28 -8.68
CA GLU A 47 -5.06 -7.55 -9.75
C GLU A 47 -3.88 -8.39 -9.25
N VAL A 48 -3.31 -8.05 -8.09
CA VAL A 48 -2.30 -8.88 -7.40
C VAL A 48 -2.82 -10.31 -7.19
N ILE A 49 -4.04 -10.46 -6.67
CA ILE A 49 -4.68 -11.77 -6.45
C ILE A 49 -4.85 -12.53 -7.77
N SER A 50 -5.23 -11.82 -8.84
CA SER A 50 -5.37 -12.40 -10.18
C SER A 50 -4.06 -13.01 -10.66
N VAL A 51 -2.92 -12.32 -10.48
CA VAL A 51 -1.59 -12.86 -10.83
C VAL A 51 -1.29 -14.11 -10.00
N ILE A 52 -1.44 -14.04 -8.67
CA ILE A 52 -1.16 -15.17 -7.75
C ILE A 52 -2.02 -16.40 -8.09
N LYS A 53 -3.28 -16.21 -8.48
CA LYS A 53 -4.17 -17.33 -8.84
C LYS A 53 -3.86 -17.94 -10.20
N LYS A 54 -3.34 -17.15 -11.13
CA LYS A 54 -3.14 -17.57 -12.53
C LYS A 54 -1.73 -18.09 -12.80
N LYS A 55 -0.77 -17.82 -11.92
CA LYS A 55 0.65 -18.12 -12.11
C LYS A 55 1.19 -19.01 -11.01
N SER A 56 2.06 -19.94 -11.38
CA SER A 56 2.82 -20.72 -10.39
C SER A 56 3.83 -19.83 -9.66
N VAL A 57 4.25 -20.24 -8.46
CA VAL A 57 5.31 -19.55 -7.71
C VAL A 57 6.61 -19.49 -8.52
N ASP A 58 6.95 -20.56 -9.24
CA ASP A 58 8.14 -20.60 -10.09
C ASP A 58 8.08 -19.53 -11.19
N GLU A 59 6.94 -19.41 -11.88
CA GLU A 59 6.74 -18.34 -12.87
C GLU A 59 6.86 -16.95 -12.24
N MET A 60 6.22 -16.71 -11.10
CA MET A 60 6.27 -15.41 -10.42
C MET A 60 7.67 -15.01 -9.94
N MET A 61 8.57 -15.98 -9.75
CA MET A 61 9.94 -15.75 -9.29
C MET A 61 10.96 -15.71 -10.42
N ASN A 62 10.76 -16.52 -11.46
CA ASN A 62 11.79 -16.78 -12.47
C ASN A 62 11.43 -16.33 -13.89
N ASN A 63 10.16 -16.04 -14.18
CA ASN A 63 9.76 -15.44 -15.46
C ASN A 63 9.75 -13.91 -15.32
N GLU A 64 10.68 -13.23 -16.01
CA GLU A 64 10.85 -11.77 -15.92
C GLU A 64 9.57 -10.98 -16.23
N VAL A 65 8.78 -11.43 -17.21
CA VAL A 65 7.53 -10.75 -17.60
C VAL A 65 6.48 -10.89 -16.49
N VAL A 66 6.32 -12.09 -15.94
CA VAL A 66 5.38 -12.32 -14.84
C VAL A 66 5.84 -11.59 -13.57
N ARG A 67 7.14 -11.58 -13.29
CA ARG A 67 7.73 -10.87 -12.15
C ARG A 67 7.51 -9.36 -12.27
N SER A 68 7.74 -8.79 -13.45
CA SER A 68 7.54 -7.36 -13.71
C SER A 68 6.09 -6.98 -13.48
N HIS A 69 5.15 -7.72 -14.07
CA HIS A 69 3.72 -7.48 -13.90
C HIS A 69 3.29 -7.61 -12.44
N LEU A 70 3.76 -8.62 -11.70
CA LEU A 70 3.47 -8.74 -10.27
C LEU A 70 3.95 -7.53 -9.46
N VAL A 71 5.15 -7.01 -9.76
CA VAL A 71 5.70 -5.83 -9.07
C VAL A 71 4.93 -4.57 -9.43
N GLU A 72 4.44 -4.45 -10.68
CA GLU A 72 3.55 -3.38 -11.13
C GLU A 72 2.27 -3.35 -10.30
N GLU A 73 1.57 -4.49 -10.17
CA GLU A 73 0.34 -4.55 -9.37
C GLU A 73 0.56 -4.17 -7.89
N PHE A 74 1.69 -4.61 -7.30
CA PHE A 74 2.05 -4.17 -5.94
C PHE A 74 2.37 -2.68 -5.86
N THR A 75 2.91 -2.11 -6.94
CA THR A 75 3.19 -0.67 -7.04
C THR A 75 1.90 0.11 -7.12
N ASP A 76 0.92 -0.33 -7.89
CA ASP A 76 -0.38 0.34 -8.02
C ASP A 76 -1.15 0.35 -6.70
N VAL A 77 -1.14 -0.76 -5.94
CA VAL A 77 -1.64 -0.80 -4.56
C VAL A 77 -1.00 0.31 -3.70
N LEU A 78 0.32 0.47 -3.78
CA LEU A 78 1.03 1.48 -2.99
C LEU A 78 0.77 2.91 -3.48
N MET A 79 0.55 3.10 -4.78
CA MET A 79 0.20 4.39 -5.36
C MET A 79 -1.15 4.88 -4.82
N TYR A 80 -2.19 4.05 -4.84
CA TYR A 80 -3.49 4.43 -4.27
C TYR A 80 -3.47 4.53 -2.74
N PHE A 81 -2.67 3.71 -2.06
CA PHE A 81 -2.51 3.84 -0.62
C PHE A 81 -1.90 5.20 -0.25
N THR A 82 -0.84 5.62 -0.94
CA THR A 82 -0.16 6.90 -0.67
C THR A 82 -1.01 8.11 -1.10
N ASP A 83 -1.84 7.96 -2.14
CA ASP A 83 -2.88 8.94 -2.48
C ASP A 83 -3.92 9.08 -1.37
N ALA A 84 -4.40 7.96 -0.80
CA ALA A 84 -5.31 7.98 0.34
C ALA A 84 -4.69 8.67 1.57
N LEU A 85 -3.42 8.39 1.89
CA LEU A 85 -2.70 9.08 2.97
C LEU A 85 -2.69 10.61 2.75
N ASN A 86 -2.38 11.03 1.51
CA ASN A 86 -2.37 12.44 1.14
C ASN A 86 -3.74 13.10 1.28
N ARG A 87 -4.81 12.44 0.82
CA ARG A 87 -6.21 12.93 0.93
C ARG A 87 -6.68 13.04 2.37
N PHE A 88 -6.30 12.08 3.23
CA PHE A 88 -6.54 12.18 4.68
C PHE A 88 -5.64 13.20 5.39
N LYS A 89 -4.74 13.87 4.67
CA LYS A 89 -3.76 14.83 5.21
C LYS A 89 -2.84 14.22 6.26
N ILE A 90 -2.67 12.89 6.22
CA ILE A 90 -1.70 12.19 7.06
C ILE A 90 -0.32 12.64 6.65
N THR A 91 0.55 12.92 7.61
CA THR A 91 1.93 13.34 7.30
C THR A 91 2.87 12.14 7.23
N PRO A 92 3.99 12.24 6.46
CA PRO A 92 5.01 11.19 6.47
C PRO A 92 5.55 10.89 7.88
N GLU A 93 5.67 11.92 8.74
CA GLU A 93 6.12 11.78 10.13
C GLU A 93 5.10 11.01 10.97
N GLU A 94 3.83 11.42 10.94
CA GLU A 94 2.73 10.75 11.64
C GLU A 94 2.66 9.27 11.27
N PHE A 95 2.69 8.96 9.96
CA PHE A 95 2.64 7.58 9.48
C PHE A 95 3.86 6.79 9.92
N SER A 96 5.07 7.35 9.78
CA SER A 96 6.31 6.67 10.16
C SER A 96 6.36 6.36 11.64
N ASN A 97 5.95 7.31 12.49
CA ASN A 97 5.89 7.13 13.94
C ASN A 97 4.89 6.03 14.32
N ALA A 98 3.70 6.03 13.71
CA ALA A 98 2.69 5.00 13.94
C ALA A 98 3.19 3.61 13.49
N TYR A 99 3.87 3.53 12.34
CA TYR A 99 4.45 2.29 11.84
C TYR A 99 5.51 1.73 12.77
N VAL A 100 6.48 2.55 13.20
CA VAL A 100 7.56 2.14 14.12
C VAL A 100 6.98 1.69 15.45
N ALA A 101 6.08 2.47 16.05
CA ALA A 101 5.44 2.10 17.32
C ALA A 101 4.65 0.79 17.21
N LYS A 102 3.96 0.56 16.08
CA LYS A 102 3.26 -0.70 15.82
C LYS A 102 4.23 -1.87 15.64
N PHE A 103 5.35 -1.65 14.95
CA PHE A 103 6.40 -2.64 14.74
C PHE A 103 7.05 -3.04 16.08
N GLU A 104 7.45 -2.07 16.91
CA GLU A 104 8.01 -2.32 18.25
C GLU A 104 7.04 -3.13 19.12
N LYS A 105 5.76 -2.73 19.15
CA LYS A 105 4.72 -3.49 19.86
C LYS A 105 4.58 -4.94 19.34
N ASN A 106 4.79 -5.17 18.05
CA ASN A 106 4.70 -6.49 17.46
C ASN A 106 5.94 -7.35 17.74
N LEU A 107 7.12 -6.77 17.98
CA LEU A 107 8.32 -7.52 18.37
C LEU A 107 8.15 -8.18 19.75
N ASP A 108 7.48 -7.49 20.66
CA ASP A 108 7.22 -8.00 22.02
C ASP A 108 5.97 -8.89 22.10
N ARG A 109 5.34 -9.19 20.95
CA ARG A 109 4.07 -9.91 20.90
C ARG A 109 4.29 -11.41 20.80
N ASP A 110 3.73 -12.17 21.76
CA ASP A 110 3.61 -13.62 21.64
C ASP A 110 2.42 -13.98 20.75
N PHE A 111 2.68 -14.11 19.44
CA PHE A 111 1.67 -14.50 18.46
C PHE A 111 1.11 -15.91 18.69
N THR A 112 1.81 -16.78 19.43
CA THR A 112 1.34 -18.14 19.70
C THR A 112 0.30 -18.18 20.83
N HIS A 113 0.46 -17.34 21.84
CA HIS A 113 -0.52 -17.15 22.90
C HIS A 113 -1.77 -16.44 22.37
N ASP A 114 -1.59 -15.35 21.63
CA ASP A 114 -2.70 -14.54 21.11
C ASP A 114 -3.60 -15.32 20.13
N HIS A 115 -3.03 -16.21 19.30
CA HIS A 115 -3.82 -17.00 18.36
C HIS A 115 -4.71 -18.03 19.07
N LYS A 116 -4.26 -18.60 20.20
CA LYS A 116 -5.05 -19.54 21.00
C LYS A 116 -6.23 -18.84 21.67
N VAL A 117 -6.01 -17.66 22.26
CA VAL A 117 -7.09 -16.85 22.86
C VAL A 117 -8.13 -16.46 21.82
N PHE A 118 -7.72 -16.09 20.60
CA PHE A 118 -8.67 -15.73 19.53
C PHE A 118 -9.59 -16.89 19.09
N ILE A 119 -9.09 -18.13 19.11
CA ILE A 119 -9.88 -19.33 18.77
C ILE A 119 -10.77 -19.76 19.94
N GLU A 120 -10.39 -19.48 21.20
CA GLU A 120 -11.19 -19.87 22.37
C GLU A 120 -12.37 -18.93 22.66
N VAL A 121 -12.35 -17.70 22.14
CA VAL A 121 -13.40 -16.68 22.35
C VAL A 121 -14.38 -16.56 21.17
N ASN A 122 -14.13 -17.25 20.04
CA ASN A 122 -15.02 -17.31 18.87
C ASN A 122 -15.40 -18.75 18.52
#